data_AF-A0A8T6D5E2-F1
#
_entry.id   AF-A0A8T6D5E2-F1
#
_cell.length_a   1.000
_cell.length_b   1.000
_cell.length_c   1.000
_cell.angle_alpha   90.00
_cell.angle_beta   90.00
_cell.angle_gamma   90.00
#
_symmetry.space_group_name_H-M   'P 1'
#
loop_
_entity.id
_entity.type
_entity.pdbx_description
1 polymer ?
#
loop_
_entity_poly.entity_id
_entity_poly.type
_entity_poly.pdbx_seq_one_letter_code
_entity_poly.pdbx_strand_id
1 'polypeptide(L)'
;MMNQRVRVLSVGALVIGIAVAAILLSGVIPLDFVASEHHGESEIDVRIQARQTQSGRVEVRAQSSVAGSEWMTHTPQARLLPSDAEPGRWYSSSSFAVSVPAPEPDVSDAAGYTQWFVEQAIARYERDGREAMLAYYNSPQSVDGQWYMFIMDEDDVVVAHRNQDLIGVPGVDVNGPDGYPAGRMVIEVASVEGSWVDYQFHNPETGRGEIKHSWIVRQDGLIFGSGWYESAPSKTDDPGGYTKSFVARAIELYDVLGRDALIEYYNTAESVDGPWYVFVIGEDGRNVAHQVRDFIGLVAAEVDIDGYPTGAMVVAVASEEGAWVDYWYTNLETNRSETKHSWVVKHDGLIIGSGWYEEGPSKEHAPGAYTQSYVQRALELYRVLGRDATFEYYNSRQSIDGEWYLFIHSVDGTRLVNGARADRPGWLGSNLHGTGVDVTGYDYTADTLSIETSGWISYVFPNPDAELRYQRKHSWIVREDGLLIGSGWYDRNYDLAEQDPAGYARALVQDAIDRYDAEGREAVIEYHNSPESVDGEWYVSIYELDGTRLAHPYLPLGENVLDGGPDVTGRHFREEFIAIEDRGWVSYVFLNPDSGEQEQKHTWVVRHGDLFFAAGWYEAGAYEAPES
;
A
#
# COMPACT_ATOMS: atom_id res chain seq x y z
N MET A 1 6.63 74.68 -4.92
CA MET A 1 6.41 73.21 -4.87
C MET A 1 6.07 72.89 -3.44
N MET A 2 4.90 72.32 -3.18
CA MET A 2 4.51 71.86 -1.85
C MET A 2 4.50 70.33 -1.91
N ASN A 3 5.35 69.68 -1.10
CA ASN A 3 5.34 68.24 -0.95
C ASN A 3 4.41 67.91 0.22
N GLN A 4 3.41 67.06 -0.01
CA GLN A 4 2.63 66.50 1.08
C GLN A 4 2.73 64.98 1.04
N ARG A 5 3.08 64.40 2.18
CA ARG A 5 3.00 62.96 2.39
C ARG A 5 1.55 62.61 2.66
N VAL A 6 0.95 61.86 1.74
CA VAL A 6 -0.39 61.29 1.97
C VAL A 6 -0.15 59.85 2.37
N ARG A 7 -0.38 59.53 3.64
CA ARG A 7 -0.45 58.14 4.07
C ARG A 7 -1.77 57.59 3.58
N VAL A 8 -1.69 56.67 2.63
CA VAL A 8 -2.86 56.03 2.04
C VAL A 8 -2.89 54.60 2.55
N LEU A 9 -4.02 54.26 3.14
CA LEU A 9 -4.37 52.90 3.52
C LEU A 9 -5.14 52.38 2.31
N SER A 10 -4.57 51.57 1.41
CA SER A 10 -5.33 50.69 0.48
C SER A 10 -4.49 49.92 -0.55
N VAL A 11 -4.92 48.69 -0.86
CA VAL A 11 -4.78 48.04 -2.18
C VAL A 11 -5.90 48.54 -3.10
N GLY A 12 -5.54 48.95 -4.34
CA GLY A 12 -6.49 49.42 -5.35
C GLY A 12 -6.20 50.85 -5.85
N ALA A 13 -6.83 51.22 -6.97
CA ALA A 13 -6.64 52.52 -7.60
C ALA A 13 -7.07 53.67 -6.65
N LEU A 14 -6.10 54.45 -6.17
CA LEU A 14 -6.38 55.63 -5.38
C LEU A 14 -6.82 56.77 -6.28
N VAL A 15 -8.06 57.21 -6.12
CA VAL A 15 -8.63 58.35 -6.87
C VAL A 15 -8.37 59.64 -6.10
N ILE A 16 -7.49 60.49 -6.63
CA ILE A 16 -7.13 61.77 -6.00
C ILE A 16 -7.80 62.94 -6.72
N GLY A 17 -8.61 63.73 -6.01
CA GLY A 17 -9.08 65.05 -6.45
C GLY A 17 -8.21 66.19 -5.90
N ILE A 18 -7.89 67.20 -6.72
CA ILE A 18 -7.09 68.36 -6.30
C ILE A 18 -7.99 69.59 -6.12
N ALA A 19 -8.00 70.20 -4.94
CA ALA A 19 -8.68 71.48 -4.71
C ALA A 19 -7.65 72.61 -4.44
N VAL A 20 -7.57 73.62 -5.32
CA VAL A 20 -6.61 74.73 -5.18
C VAL A 20 -7.31 75.97 -4.64
N ALA A 21 -6.82 76.52 -3.53
CA ALA A 21 -7.19 77.86 -3.05
C ALA A 21 -6.29 78.92 -3.71
N ALA A 22 -6.87 79.80 -4.51
CA ALA A 22 -6.14 80.94 -5.06
C ALA A 22 -5.98 82.02 -3.97
N ILE A 23 -4.79 82.19 -3.40
CA ILE A 23 -4.45 83.35 -2.56
C ILE A 23 -3.47 84.21 -3.34
N LEU A 24 -3.99 85.27 -3.96
CA LEU A 24 -3.18 86.32 -4.58
C LEU A 24 -2.60 87.20 -3.47
N LEU A 25 -1.48 86.77 -2.88
CA LEU A 25 -0.34 87.55 -2.35
C LEU A 25 0.45 86.68 -1.34
N SER A 26 1.72 86.45 -1.66
CA SER A 26 2.75 85.83 -0.81
C SER A 26 2.42 84.47 -0.17
N GLY A 27 2.70 83.39 -0.90
CA GLY A 27 3.63 82.38 -0.36
C GLY A 27 3.11 80.99 0.03
N VAL A 28 1.82 80.75 0.27
CA VAL A 28 1.35 79.40 0.64
C VAL A 28 -0.04 79.11 0.06
N ILE A 29 -0.17 78.03 -0.70
CA ILE A 29 -1.44 77.49 -1.21
C ILE A 29 -1.83 76.33 -0.27
N PRO A 30 -2.86 76.45 0.57
CA PRO A 30 -3.42 75.28 1.23
C PRO A 30 -4.16 74.42 0.19
N LEU A 31 -3.90 73.13 0.22
CA LEU A 31 -4.51 72.10 -0.62
C LEU A 31 -5.11 71.05 0.31
N ASP A 32 -6.38 70.76 0.14
CA ASP A 32 -7.05 69.63 0.80
C ASP A 32 -7.19 68.48 -0.19
N PHE A 33 -6.91 67.27 0.29
CA PHE A 33 -7.05 66.01 -0.45
C PHE A 33 -8.28 65.26 0.06
N VAL A 34 -9.08 64.74 -0.87
CA VAL A 34 -10.13 63.77 -0.55
C VAL A 34 -9.65 62.40 -1.04
N ALA A 35 -9.42 61.48 -0.11
CA ALA A 35 -9.12 60.07 -0.39
C ALA A 35 -10.33 59.22 0.01
N SER A 36 -10.73 58.26 -0.83
CA SER A 36 -11.72 57.24 -0.50
C SER A 36 -11.02 55.96 -0.04
N GLU A 37 -11.38 55.44 1.13
CA GLU A 37 -10.75 54.28 1.80
C GLU A 37 -11.01 52.95 1.10
N HIS A 38 -9.97 52.10 0.98
CA HIS A 38 -10.03 50.61 0.90
C HIS A 38 -8.76 50.04 1.61
N HIS A 39 -8.62 48.74 1.91
CA HIS A 39 -7.66 48.27 2.94
C HIS A 39 -6.30 47.72 2.41
N GLY A 40 -5.18 48.04 3.08
CA GLY A 40 -3.77 47.57 2.83
C GLY A 40 -2.69 48.67 3.01
N GLU A 41 -1.45 48.37 3.44
CA GLU A 41 -0.41 49.39 3.76
C GLU A 41 0.62 49.62 2.63
N SER A 42 0.71 50.84 2.09
CA SER A 42 1.79 51.30 1.20
C SER A 42 1.91 52.84 1.23
N GLU A 43 3.14 53.39 1.32
CA GLU A 43 3.34 54.85 1.36
C GLU A 43 3.47 55.46 -0.05
N ILE A 44 2.63 56.47 -0.35
CA ILE A 44 2.64 57.23 -1.60
C ILE A 44 3.01 58.69 -1.31
N ASP A 45 4.08 59.16 -1.93
CA ASP A 45 4.41 60.57 -2.00
C ASP A 45 3.68 61.22 -3.17
N VAL A 46 2.90 62.27 -2.91
CA VAL A 46 2.21 63.05 -3.95
C VAL A 46 2.69 64.50 -3.90
N ARG A 47 3.05 65.06 -5.05
CA ARG A 47 3.36 66.48 -5.17
C ARG A 47 2.56 67.15 -6.26
N ILE A 48 2.19 68.39 -6.00
CA ILE A 48 1.40 69.18 -6.93
C ILE A 48 2.27 70.30 -7.48
N GLN A 49 2.16 70.49 -8.80
CA GLN A 49 2.86 71.51 -9.52
C GLN A 49 1.82 72.39 -10.22
N ALA A 50 1.87 73.68 -9.91
CA ALA A 50 1.05 74.69 -10.56
C ALA A 50 1.95 75.68 -11.29
N ARG A 51 1.51 76.12 -12.46
CA ARG A 51 2.16 77.21 -13.22
C ARG A 51 1.13 78.17 -13.79
N GLN A 52 1.49 79.44 -13.90
CA GLN A 52 0.67 80.39 -14.66
C GLN A 52 0.98 80.25 -16.15
N THR A 53 -0.06 80.14 -16.97
CA THR A 53 0.05 80.11 -18.43
C THR A 53 0.17 81.53 -18.98
N GLN A 54 0.60 81.67 -20.24
CA GLN A 54 0.65 82.97 -20.93
C GLN A 54 -0.72 83.68 -21.01
N SER A 55 -1.81 82.91 -20.89
CA SER A 55 -3.19 83.43 -20.88
C SER A 55 -3.66 83.95 -19.50
N GLY A 56 -2.80 83.91 -18.48
CA GLY A 56 -3.13 84.29 -17.11
C GLY A 56 -3.82 83.19 -16.29
N ARG A 57 -4.28 82.11 -16.91
CA ARG A 57 -4.83 80.91 -16.24
C ARG A 57 -3.77 80.14 -15.46
N VAL A 58 -4.16 79.48 -14.38
CA VAL A 58 -3.30 78.56 -13.63
C VAL A 58 -3.50 77.13 -14.13
N GLU A 59 -2.43 76.47 -14.56
CA GLU A 59 -2.41 75.05 -14.91
C GLU A 59 -1.86 74.23 -13.76
N VAL A 60 -2.52 73.12 -13.42
CA VAL A 60 -2.16 72.22 -12.33
C VAL A 60 -1.83 70.82 -12.87
N ARG A 61 -0.77 70.20 -12.36
CA ARG A 61 -0.45 68.79 -12.56
C ARG A 61 -0.06 68.15 -11.24
N ALA A 62 -0.16 66.83 -11.15
CA ALA A 62 0.31 66.06 -10.01
C ALA A 62 1.47 65.16 -10.42
N GLN A 63 2.31 64.79 -9.46
CA GLN A 63 3.23 63.68 -9.59
C GLN A 63 3.10 62.78 -8.37
N SER A 64 3.25 61.48 -8.56
CA SER A 64 3.27 60.51 -7.47
C SER A 64 4.56 59.69 -7.49
N SER A 65 5.00 59.21 -6.33
CA SER A 65 6.08 58.25 -6.15
C SER A 65 5.64 57.26 -5.07
N VAL A 66 5.81 55.95 -5.32
CA VAL A 66 5.46 54.89 -4.36
C VAL A 66 6.76 54.39 -3.76
N ALA A 67 6.88 54.37 -2.43
CA ALA A 67 8.06 53.86 -1.73
C ALA A 67 9.42 54.41 -2.24
N GLY A 68 9.45 55.66 -2.74
CA GLY A 68 10.67 56.29 -3.28
C GLY A 68 11.01 55.93 -4.73
N SER A 69 10.09 55.31 -5.47
CA SER A 69 10.20 55.05 -6.92
C SER A 69 10.33 56.33 -7.75
N GLU A 70 10.62 56.18 -9.05
CA GLU A 70 10.57 57.31 -9.98
C GLU A 70 9.21 58.04 -9.93
N TRP A 71 9.27 59.37 -10.10
CA TRP A 71 8.09 60.23 -10.05
C TRP A 71 7.28 60.10 -11.34
N MET A 72 6.09 59.52 -11.24
CA MET A 72 5.12 59.48 -12.33
C MET A 72 4.37 60.80 -12.43
N THR A 73 4.09 61.27 -13.65
CA THR A 73 3.36 62.53 -13.87
C THR A 73 1.92 62.27 -14.27
N HIS A 74 1.00 62.88 -13.54
CA HIS A 74 -0.44 62.78 -13.76
C HIS A 74 -0.99 64.11 -14.27
N THR A 75 -1.72 64.05 -15.38
CA THR A 75 -2.31 65.24 -16.01
C THR A 75 -3.83 65.14 -15.93
N PRO A 76 -4.49 65.80 -14.96
CA PRO A 76 -5.94 65.84 -14.89
C PRO A 76 -6.57 66.37 -16.19
N GLN A 77 -7.71 65.82 -16.57
CA GLN A 77 -8.49 66.31 -17.71
C GLN A 77 -8.92 67.77 -17.49
N ALA A 78 -9.47 68.08 -16.31
CA ALA A 78 -9.79 69.45 -15.90
C ALA A 78 -8.63 70.05 -15.07
N ARG A 79 -7.60 70.55 -15.76
CA ARG A 79 -6.35 71.06 -15.14
C ARG A 79 -6.15 72.57 -15.17
N LEU A 80 -6.99 73.30 -15.91
CA LEU A 80 -6.83 74.73 -16.12
C LEU A 80 -7.85 75.52 -15.30
N LEU A 81 -7.39 76.21 -14.27
CA LEU A 81 -8.22 77.13 -13.50
C LEU A 81 -8.56 78.39 -14.33
N PRO A 82 -9.71 79.03 -14.08
CA PRO A 82 -10.08 80.29 -14.72
C PRO A 82 -9.06 81.41 -14.42
N SER A 83 -8.89 82.36 -15.34
CA SER A 83 -8.00 83.52 -15.13
C SER A 83 -8.57 84.56 -14.16
N ASP A 84 -9.86 84.49 -13.87
CA ASP A 84 -10.65 85.33 -12.96
C ASP A 84 -10.93 84.65 -11.61
N ALA A 85 -10.13 83.66 -11.24
CA ALA A 85 -10.31 82.92 -9.99
C ALA A 85 -10.29 83.86 -8.76
N GLU A 86 -11.42 83.94 -8.05
CA GLU A 86 -11.59 84.80 -6.87
C GLU A 86 -10.72 84.34 -5.68
N PRO A 87 -10.04 85.28 -4.99
CA PRO A 87 -9.31 84.97 -3.76
C PRO A 87 -10.20 84.33 -2.70
N GLY A 88 -9.75 83.22 -2.12
CA GLY A 88 -10.48 82.50 -1.06
C GLY A 88 -11.57 81.53 -1.54
N ARG A 89 -11.75 81.36 -2.86
CA ARG A 89 -12.66 80.36 -3.43
C ARG A 89 -11.90 79.07 -3.81
N TRP A 90 -12.50 77.93 -3.52
CA TRP A 90 -11.97 76.61 -3.88
C TRP A 90 -12.32 76.26 -5.33
N TYR A 91 -11.35 75.73 -6.08
CA TYR A 91 -11.54 75.18 -7.41
C TYR A 91 -10.98 73.77 -7.48
N SER A 92 -11.73 72.82 -8.06
CA SER A 92 -11.35 71.41 -8.14
C SER A 92 -10.86 71.01 -9.54
N SER A 93 -9.81 70.18 -9.60
CA SER A 93 -9.47 69.43 -10.82
C SER A 93 -10.35 68.19 -10.96
N SER A 94 -10.34 67.57 -12.14
CA SER A 94 -10.79 66.18 -12.27
C SER A 94 -9.87 65.27 -11.47
N SER A 95 -10.39 64.13 -11.02
CA SER A 95 -9.56 63.14 -10.35
C SER A 95 -8.58 62.45 -11.31
N PHE A 96 -7.56 61.82 -10.74
CA PHE A 96 -6.65 60.89 -11.42
C PHE A 96 -6.43 59.67 -10.53
N ALA A 97 -6.16 58.52 -11.15
CA ALA A 97 -5.86 57.29 -10.44
C ALA A 97 -4.34 57.16 -10.21
N VAL A 98 -3.95 56.79 -9.00
CA VAL A 98 -2.60 56.32 -8.69
C VAL A 98 -2.69 54.82 -8.43
N SER A 99 -2.02 54.03 -9.26
CA SER A 99 -1.86 52.59 -9.02
C SER A 99 -0.66 52.38 -8.10
N VAL A 100 -0.88 51.62 -7.02
CA VAL A 100 0.16 51.16 -6.12
C VAL A 100 0.38 49.69 -6.42
N PRO A 101 1.57 49.28 -6.89
CA PRO A 101 1.86 47.86 -7.03
C PRO A 101 1.81 47.20 -5.66
N ALA A 102 1.16 46.03 -5.57
CA ALA A 102 1.18 45.22 -4.37
C ALA A 102 2.64 44.96 -3.97
N PRO A 103 2.97 45.03 -2.66
CA PRO A 103 4.32 44.71 -2.21
C PRO A 103 4.66 43.28 -2.64
N GLU A 104 5.87 43.11 -3.17
CA GLU A 104 6.41 41.80 -3.53
C GLU A 104 6.38 40.89 -2.28
N PRO A 105 5.67 39.75 -2.33
CA PRO A 105 5.67 38.77 -1.25
C PRO A 105 7.09 38.22 -1.02
N ASP A 106 7.35 37.71 0.17
CA ASP A 106 8.58 36.98 0.41
C ASP A 106 8.53 35.64 -0.35
N VAL A 107 9.62 35.23 -1.00
CA VAL A 107 9.70 33.96 -1.74
C VAL A 107 9.47 32.72 -0.85
N SER A 108 9.56 32.85 0.47
CA SER A 108 9.16 31.81 1.42
C SER A 108 7.65 31.59 1.50
N ASP A 109 6.83 32.58 1.13
CA ASP A 109 5.41 32.41 0.82
C ASP A 109 5.27 32.08 -0.68
N ALA A 110 5.60 30.84 -1.03
CA ALA A 110 5.65 30.42 -2.43
C ALA A 110 4.31 30.60 -3.17
N ALA A 111 3.19 30.37 -2.49
CA ALA A 111 1.86 30.55 -3.05
C ALA A 111 1.56 32.04 -3.32
N GLY A 112 1.76 32.90 -2.33
CA GLY A 112 1.58 34.34 -2.48
C GLY A 112 2.51 34.94 -3.54
N TYR A 113 3.79 34.55 -3.53
CA TYR A 113 4.77 35.00 -4.52
C TYR A 113 4.37 34.58 -5.94
N THR A 114 3.92 33.35 -6.13
CA THR A 114 3.46 32.85 -7.44
C THR A 114 2.29 33.66 -7.99
N GLN A 115 1.27 33.94 -7.17
CA GLN A 115 0.12 34.75 -7.59
C GLN A 115 0.57 36.17 -7.98
N TRP A 116 1.38 36.80 -7.12
CA TRP A 116 1.95 38.12 -7.41
C TRP A 116 2.76 38.12 -8.72
N PHE A 117 3.56 37.09 -8.97
CA PHE A 117 4.40 36.98 -10.17
C PHE A 117 3.56 36.91 -11.46
N VAL A 118 2.46 36.15 -11.43
CA VAL A 118 1.48 36.10 -12.53
C VAL A 118 0.76 37.43 -12.71
N GLU A 119 0.36 38.09 -11.61
CA GLU A 119 -0.24 39.43 -11.65
C GLU A 119 0.71 40.47 -12.26
N GLN A 120 2.02 40.41 -11.98
CA GLN A 120 3.00 41.29 -12.60
C GLN A 120 3.07 41.08 -14.12
N ALA A 121 2.92 39.83 -14.59
CA ALA A 121 2.90 39.52 -16.01
C ALA A 121 1.66 40.11 -16.70
N ILE A 122 0.50 39.98 -16.07
CA ILE A 122 -0.76 40.55 -16.55
C ILE A 122 -0.69 42.08 -16.55
N ALA A 123 -0.20 42.70 -15.46
CA ALA A 123 -0.03 44.15 -15.38
C ALA A 123 0.95 44.69 -16.44
N ARG A 124 2.01 43.92 -16.76
CA ARG A 124 2.91 44.25 -17.86
C ARG A 124 2.21 44.15 -19.21
N TYR A 125 1.41 43.11 -19.43
CA TYR A 125 0.60 42.96 -20.64
C TYR A 125 -0.35 44.16 -20.83
N GLU A 126 -1.06 44.58 -19.77
CA GLU A 126 -1.97 45.72 -19.81
C GLU A 126 -1.24 47.06 -20.07
N ARG A 127 -0.07 47.24 -19.46
CA ARG A 127 0.71 48.49 -19.55
C ARG A 127 1.46 48.64 -20.88
N ASP A 128 2.16 47.58 -21.29
CA ASP A 128 3.15 47.62 -22.37
C ASP A 128 2.65 46.94 -23.66
N GLY A 129 1.57 46.14 -23.57
CA GLY A 129 1.02 45.36 -24.66
C GLY A 129 1.72 44.01 -24.88
N ARG A 130 1.08 43.15 -25.68
CA ARG A 130 1.48 41.76 -25.95
C ARG A 130 2.94 41.62 -26.38
N GLU A 131 3.37 42.32 -27.42
CA GLU A 131 4.72 42.15 -27.99
C GLU A 131 5.84 42.47 -26.98
N ALA A 132 5.69 43.57 -26.23
CA ALA A 132 6.67 43.98 -25.23
C ALA A 132 6.72 43.01 -24.04
N MET A 133 5.56 42.51 -23.60
CA MET A 133 5.45 41.51 -22.55
C MET A 133 6.13 40.19 -22.97
N LEU A 134 5.83 39.68 -24.17
CA LEU A 134 6.41 38.42 -24.67
C LEU A 134 7.92 38.54 -24.89
N ALA A 135 8.41 39.69 -25.37
CA ALA A 135 9.85 39.93 -25.50
C ALA A 135 10.58 39.87 -24.14
N TYR A 136 9.93 40.34 -23.07
CA TYR A 136 10.48 40.26 -21.71
C TYR A 136 10.45 38.82 -21.17
N TYR A 137 9.30 38.13 -21.22
CA TYR A 137 9.15 36.79 -20.65
C TYR A 137 9.83 35.65 -21.45
N ASN A 138 10.29 35.95 -22.67
CA ASN A 138 11.21 35.08 -23.41
C ASN A 138 12.69 35.44 -23.21
N SER A 139 13.01 36.26 -22.21
CA SER A 139 14.38 36.63 -21.86
C SER A 139 14.81 36.04 -20.52
N PRO A 140 16.11 35.71 -20.32
CA PRO A 140 16.60 35.20 -19.04
C PRO A 140 16.34 36.13 -17.84
N GLN A 141 16.15 37.43 -18.09
CA GLN A 141 15.89 38.44 -17.06
C GLN A 141 14.49 38.35 -16.45
N SER A 142 13.62 37.48 -16.99
CA SER A 142 12.27 37.27 -16.50
C SER A 142 12.12 36.09 -15.55
N VAL A 143 13.22 35.40 -15.23
CA VAL A 143 13.23 34.23 -14.33
C VAL A 143 13.72 34.66 -12.96
N ASP A 144 13.01 34.26 -11.90
CA ASP A 144 13.44 34.39 -10.52
C ASP A 144 13.48 33.01 -9.86
N GLY A 145 14.68 32.43 -9.74
CA GLY A 145 14.87 31.05 -9.28
C GLY A 145 14.03 30.04 -10.07
N GLN A 146 13.07 29.44 -9.37
CA GLN A 146 12.12 28.46 -9.91
C GLN A 146 10.87 29.10 -10.55
N TRP A 147 10.60 30.38 -10.29
CA TRP A 147 9.47 31.10 -10.87
C TRP A 147 9.82 31.63 -12.26
N TYR A 148 9.01 31.24 -13.23
CA TYR A 148 9.11 31.70 -14.60
C TYR A 148 7.72 31.68 -15.23
N MET A 149 7.46 32.64 -16.11
CA MET A 149 6.19 32.65 -16.83
C MET A 149 6.18 31.61 -17.94
N PHE A 150 5.07 30.90 -18.03
CA PHE A 150 4.62 30.26 -19.25
C PHE A 150 3.32 30.92 -19.70
N ILE A 151 3.25 31.25 -20.99
CA ILE A 151 2.12 31.96 -21.57
C ILE A 151 1.67 31.21 -22.80
N MET A 152 0.38 30.90 -22.87
CA MET A 152 -0.26 30.34 -24.07
C MET A 152 -1.18 31.38 -24.70
N ASP A 153 -1.30 31.33 -26.02
CA ASP A 153 -2.16 32.23 -26.76
C ASP A 153 -3.62 31.73 -26.88
N GLU A 154 -4.41 32.42 -27.70
CA GLU A 154 -5.83 32.14 -27.88
C GLU A 154 -6.13 30.79 -28.55
N ASP A 155 -5.12 30.19 -29.20
CA ASP A 155 -5.16 28.85 -29.79
C ASP A 155 -4.47 27.82 -28.86
N ASP A 156 -4.26 28.19 -27.59
CA ASP A 156 -3.53 27.45 -26.56
C ASP A 156 -2.09 27.09 -26.98
N VAL A 157 -1.45 27.85 -27.88
CA VAL A 157 -0.06 27.63 -28.30
C VAL A 157 0.88 28.37 -27.34
N VAL A 158 1.95 27.72 -26.89
CA VAL A 158 2.94 28.33 -26.00
C VAL A 158 3.66 29.47 -26.71
N VAL A 159 3.50 30.71 -26.24
CA VAL A 159 4.12 31.92 -26.81
C VAL A 159 5.19 32.55 -25.91
N ALA A 160 5.23 32.17 -24.62
CA ALA A 160 6.38 32.43 -23.78
C ALA A 160 6.66 31.26 -22.84
N HIS A 161 7.94 30.90 -22.68
CA HIS A 161 8.37 29.88 -21.74
C HIS A 161 9.88 29.97 -21.49
N ARG A 162 10.35 29.62 -20.29
CA ARG A 162 11.81 29.57 -19.98
C ARG A 162 12.55 28.58 -20.88
N ASN A 163 12.05 27.36 -21.00
CA ASN A 163 12.46 26.40 -22.02
C ASN A 163 11.99 26.89 -23.40
N GLN A 164 12.93 27.37 -24.22
CA GLN A 164 12.66 27.92 -25.55
C GLN A 164 12.15 26.87 -26.55
N ASP A 165 12.42 25.59 -26.31
CA ASP A 165 11.96 24.50 -27.20
C ASP A 165 10.45 24.27 -27.13
N LEU A 166 9.78 24.79 -26.09
CA LEU A 166 8.33 24.73 -25.97
C LEU A 166 7.61 25.86 -26.71
N ILE A 167 8.31 26.90 -27.15
CA ILE A 167 7.67 28.02 -27.86
C ILE A 167 7.18 27.55 -29.23
N GLY A 168 5.90 27.78 -29.52
CA GLY A 168 5.21 27.34 -30.74
C GLY A 168 4.65 25.92 -30.65
N VAL A 169 4.83 25.23 -29.53
CA VAL A 169 4.22 23.91 -29.28
C VAL A 169 2.75 24.12 -28.86
N PRO A 170 1.79 23.39 -29.44
CA PRO A 170 0.42 23.37 -28.94
C PRO A 170 0.41 22.94 -27.47
N GLY A 171 -0.27 23.68 -26.60
CA GLY A 171 -0.26 23.43 -25.16
C GLY A 171 -0.76 22.04 -24.79
N VAL A 172 -1.70 21.48 -25.55
CA VAL A 172 -2.19 20.09 -25.39
C VAL A 172 -1.10 19.03 -25.63
N ASP A 173 -0.04 19.36 -26.37
CA ASP A 173 1.10 18.48 -26.67
C ASP A 173 2.26 18.65 -25.66
N VAL A 174 2.13 19.60 -24.71
CA VAL A 174 3.14 19.83 -23.67
C VAL A 174 2.97 18.78 -22.56
N ASN A 175 3.86 17.79 -22.58
CA ASN A 175 3.91 16.74 -21.58
C ASN A 175 4.98 17.03 -20.52
N GLY A 176 4.67 16.63 -19.28
CA GLY A 176 5.64 16.50 -18.20
C GLY A 176 6.47 15.22 -18.32
N PRO A 177 7.24 14.89 -17.27
CA PRO A 177 7.96 13.63 -17.15
C PRO A 177 7.04 12.44 -17.45
N ASP A 178 7.58 11.46 -18.16
CA ASP A 178 6.92 10.19 -18.48
C ASP A 178 5.56 10.34 -19.19
N GLY A 179 5.41 11.41 -19.97
CA GLY A 179 4.19 11.64 -20.77
C GLY A 179 3.01 12.19 -19.96
N TYR A 180 3.22 12.63 -18.71
CA TYR A 180 2.15 13.21 -17.89
C TYR A 180 1.51 14.43 -18.59
N PRO A 181 0.18 14.53 -18.74
CA PRO A 181 -0.48 15.50 -19.62
C PRO A 181 -0.58 16.92 -18.99
N ALA A 182 0.55 17.48 -18.58
CA ALA A 182 0.67 18.74 -17.85
C ALA A 182 0.00 19.93 -18.57
N GLY A 183 0.24 20.08 -19.88
CA GLY A 183 -0.32 21.19 -20.64
C GLY A 183 -1.84 21.13 -20.77
N ARG A 184 -2.41 19.93 -20.93
CA ARG A 184 -3.87 19.75 -20.90
C ARG A 184 -4.46 20.17 -19.55
N MET A 185 -3.83 19.80 -18.43
CA MET A 185 -4.28 20.18 -17.09
C MET A 185 -4.29 21.70 -16.91
N VAL A 186 -3.22 22.38 -17.34
CA VAL A 186 -3.13 23.85 -17.29
C VAL A 186 -4.23 24.53 -18.11
N ILE A 187 -4.49 24.05 -19.32
CA ILE A 187 -5.52 24.62 -20.20
C ILE A 187 -6.91 24.47 -19.59
N GLU A 188 -7.21 23.30 -19.02
CA GLU A 188 -8.53 22.98 -18.48
C GLU A 188 -8.89 23.85 -17.26
N VAL A 189 -7.93 24.09 -16.35
CA VAL A 189 -8.20 24.91 -15.15
C VAL A 189 -8.19 26.42 -15.42
N ALA A 190 -7.75 26.87 -16.60
CA ALA A 190 -7.50 28.28 -16.85
C ALA A 190 -8.78 29.14 -16.77
N SER A 191 -8.86 30.00 -15.76
CA SER A 191 -10.02 30.84 -15.47
C SER A 191 -9.64 32.31 -15.31
N VAL A 192 -10.62 33.22 -15.42
CA VAL A 192 -10.38 34.67 -15.28
C VAL A 192 -10.15 35.07 -13.81
N GLU A 193 -10.74 34.35 -12.87
CA GLU A 193 -10.49 34.51 -11.43
C GLU A 193 -9.14 33.91 -10.99
N GLY A 194 -8.56 33.06 -11.84
CA GLY A 194 -7.37 32.30 -11.56
C GLY A 194 -7.66 30.98 -10.83
N SER A 195 -6.82 29.97 -11.07
CA SER A 195 -6.98 28.64 -10.48
C SER A 195 -5.63 28.00 -10.18
N TRP A 196 -5.57 27.27 -9.08
CA TRP A 196 -4.43 26.42 -8.75
C TRP A 196 -4.55 25.08 -9.46
N VAL A 197 -3.43 24.54 -9.90
CA VAL A 197 -3.32 23.17 -10.39
C VAL A 197 -1.96 22.59 -10.05
N ASP A 198 -1.98 21.33 -9.63
CA ASP A 198 -0.79 20.57 -9.31
C ASP A 198 -0.53 19.55 -10.40
N TYR A 199 0.68 19.53 -10.95
CA TYR A 199 1.02 18.61 -12.03
C TYR A 199 2.50 18.28 -12.03
N GLN A 200 2.87 17.13 -12.61
CA GLN A 200 4.29 16.84 -12.80
C GLN A 200 4.89 17.64 -13.93
N PHE A 201 6.03 18.27 -13.66
CA PHE A 201 6.84 18.92 -14.68
C PHE A 201 8.33 18.79 -14.39
N HIS A 202 9.16 18.97 -15.41
CA HIS A 202 10.61 19.01 -15.21
C HIS A 202 10.99 20.28 -14.45
N ASN A 203 11.61 20.13 -13.27
CA ASN A 203 12.18 21.25 -12.54
C ASN A 203 13.47 21.69 -13.25
N PRO A 204 13.55 22.94 -13.74
CA PRO A 204 14.72 23.42 -14.48
C PRO A 204 15.97 23.61 -13.61
N GLU A 205 15.86 23.61 -12.28
CA GLU A 205 16.99 23.70 -11.36
C GLU A 205 17.61 22.34 -11.05
N THR A 206 16.77 21.31 -10.86
CA THR A 206 17.22 19.95 -10.51
C THR A 206 17.31 19.01 -11.71
N GLY A 207 16.61 19.32 -12.80
CA GLY A 207 16.45 18.48 -13.98
C GLY A 207 15.51 17.28 -13.78
N ARG A 208 14.90 17.12 -12.59
CA ARG A 208 14.04 15.99 -12.26
C ARG A 208 12.57 16.30 -12.49
N GLY A 209 11.76 15.26 -12.65
CA GLY A 209 10.32 15.38 -12.54
C GLY A 209 9.91 15.64 -11.09
N GLU A 210 9.23 16.76 -10.86
CA GLU A 210 8.77 17.20 -9.54
C GLU A 210 7.34 17.73 -9.65
N ILE A 211 6.63 17.82 -8.52
CA ILE A 211 5.28 18.39 -8.50
C ILE A 211 5.45 19.89 -8.64
N LYS A 212 4.76 20.48 -9.61
CA LYS A 212 4.70 21.91 -9.81
C LYS A 212 3.32 22.42 -9.42
N HIS A 213 3.30 23.35 -8.47
CA HIS A 213 2.10 24.04 -8.02
C HIS A 213 1.99 25.36 -8.78
N SER A 214 1.00 25.49 -9.66
CA SER A 214 0.90 26.66 -10.53
C SER A 214 -0.39 27.43 -10.36
N TRP A 215 -0.28 28.76 -10.37
CA TRP A 215 -1.42 29.65 -10.48
C TRP A 215 -1.63 30.01 -11.95
N ILE A 216 -2.82 29.74 -12.46
CA ILE A 216 -3.17 29.88 -13.88
C ILE A 216 -4.28 30.91 -14.02
N VAL A 217 -4.07 31.95 -14.83
CA VAL A 217 -5.05 33.01 -15.09
C VAL A 217 -5.26 33.16 -16.59
N ARG A 218 -6.51 33.15 -17.04
CA ARG A 218 -6.88 33.47 -18.43
C ARG A 218 -7.30 34.94 -18.52
N GLN A 219 -6.63 35.73 -19.36
CA GLN A 219 -6.92 37.14 -19.56
C GLN A 219 -6.77 37.50 -21.06
N ASP A 220 -7.82 38.10 -21.64
CA ASP A 220 -7.86 38.49 -23.05
C ASP A 220 -7.49 37.36 -24.03
N GLY A 221 -7.91 36.13 -23.70
CA GLY A 221 -7.63 34.92 -24.48
C GLY A 221 -6.24 34.31 -24.27
N LEU A 222 -5.32 35.01 -23.59
CA LEU A 222 -4.03 34.46 -23.17
C LEU A 222 -4.16 33.70 -21.85
N ILE A 223 -3.42 32.61 -21.69
CA ILE A 223 -3.25 31.92 -20.41
C ILE A 223 -1.89 32.31 -19.84
N PHE A 224 -1.87 32.86 -18.63
CA PHE A 224 -0.68 33.18 -17.86
C PHE A 224 -0.52 32.19 -16.73
N GLY A 225 0.66 31.58 -16.60
CA GLY A 225 0.95 30.75 -15.44
C GLY A 225 2.40 30.82 -14.97
N SER A 226 2.58 30.63 -13.68
CA SER A 226 3.87 30.44 -13.00
C SER A 226 3.64 29.56 -11.78
N GLY A 227 4.71 29.05 -11.17
CA GLY A 227 4.62 28.15 -10.03
C GLY A 227 5.96 27.83 -9.40
N TRP A 228 5.92 27.09 -8.29
CA TRP A 228 7.07 26.53 -7.62
C TRP A 228 7.04 25.00 -7.66
N TYR A 229 8.17 24.38 -7.34
CA TYR A 229 8.33 22.93 -7.33
C TYR A 229 8.45 22.38 -5.91
N GLU A 230 7.82 21.24 -5.71
CA GLU A 230 7.96 20.39 -4.54
C GLU A 230 8.53 19.03 -4.95
N SER A 231 9.63 18.63 -4.30
CA SER A 231 10.19 17.30 -4.50
C SER A 231 9.26 16.25 -3.90
N ALA A 232 8.99 15.20 -4.65
CA ALA A 232 8.29 14.04 -4.12
C ALA A 232 9.07 13.41 -2.95
N PRO A 233 8.40 12.72 -2.01
CA PRO A 233 9.07 11.98 -0.95
C PRO A 233 10.08 10.96 -1.50
N SER A 234 11.07 10.61 -0.69
CA SER A 234 12.15 9.68 -1.09
C SER A 234 11.59 8.27 -1.30
N LYS A 235 11.80 7.68 -2.49
CA LYS A 235 11.40 6.28 -2.77
C LYS A 235 12.04 5.27 -1.82
N THR A 236 13.23 5.56 -1.29
CA THR A 236 13.98 4.66 -0.40
C THR A 236 13.75 4.97 1.07
N ASP A 237 13.72 6.25 1.45
CA ASP A 237 13.62 6.65 2.86
C ASP A 237 12.16 6.83 3.32
N ASP A 238 11.24 7.10 2.39
CA ASP A 238 9.80 7.26 2.62
C ASP A 238 8.96 6.71 1.44
N PRO A 239 9.01 5.40 1.17
CA PRO A 239 8.21 4.78 0.10
C PRO A 239 6.70 4.99 0.31
N GLY A 240 6.25 5.09 1.56
CA GLY A 240 4.87 5.38 1.92
C GLY A 240 4.40 6.76 1.48
N GLY A 241 5.19 7.81 1.77
CA GLY A 241 4.94 9.16 1.30
C GLY A 241 4.96 9.25 -0.22
N TYR A 242 5.93 8.59 -0.87
CA TYR A 242 6.01 8.57 -2.33
C TYR A 242 4.77 7.91 -2.95
N THR A 243 4.30 6.81 -2.39
CA THR A 243 3.07 6.13 -2.82
C THR A 243 1.83 7.01 -2.71
N LYS A 244 1.68 7.73 -1.58
CA LYS A 244 0.58 8.69 -1.39
C LYS A 244 0.62 9.80 -2.43
N SER A 245 1.81 10.34 -2.72
CA SER A 245 2.01 11.34 -3.76
C SER A 245 1.64 10.79 -5.15
N PHE A 246 1.97 9.53 -5.45
CA PHE A 246 1.61 8.87 -6.72
C PHE A 246 0.09 8.74 -6.90
N VAL A 247 -0.63 8.38 -5.83
CA VAL A 247 -2.10 8.30 -5.83
C VAL A 247 -2.74 9.69 -5.90
N ALA A 248 -2.23 10.67 -5.15
CA ALA A 248 -2.73 12.05 -5.17
C ALA A 248 -2.64 12.66 -6.57
N ARG A 249 -1.54 12.42 -7.30
CA ARG A 249 -1.41 12.85 -8.70
C ARG A 249 -2.46 12.23 -9.62
N ALA A 250 -2.82 10.98 -9.39
CA ALA A 250 -3.86 10.32 -10.16
C ALA A 250 -5.23 10.95 -9.89
N ILE A 251 -5.52 11.25 -8.63
CA ILE A 251 -6.75 11.95 -8.22
C ILE A 251 -6.77 13.36 -8.84
N GLU A 252 -5.69 14.12 -8.78
CA GLU A 252 -5.61 15.45 -9.39
C GLU A 252 -5.82 15.40 -10.93
N LEU A 253 -5.23 14.41 -11.61
CA LEU A 253 -5.48 14.18 -13.04
C LEU A 253 -6.96 13.91 -13.32
N TYR A 254 -7.62 13.13 -12.46
CA TYR A 254 -9.05 12.86 -12.54
C TYR A 254 -9.88 14.12 -12.30
N ASP A 255 -9.57 14.89 -11.27
CA ASP A 255 -10.33 16.09 -10.88
C ASP A 255 -10.25 17.18 -11.96
N VAL A 256 -9.13 17.27 -12.64
CA VAL A 256 -8.93 18.26 -13.71
C VAL A 256 -9.46 17.75 -15.05
N LEU A 257 -9.02 16.58 -15.52
CA LEU A 257 -9.30 16.12 -16.90
C LEU A 257 -10.37 15.03 -17.00
N GLY A 258 -10.86 14.54 -15.87
CA GLY A 258 -11.91 13.52 -15.80
C GLY A 258 -11.41 12.08 -15.98
N ARG A 259 -12.38 11.17 -15.83
CA ARG A 259 -12.18 9.71 -15.86
C ARG A 259 -11.44 9.19 -17.08
N ASP A 260 -11.80 9.66 -18.28
CA ASP A 260 -11.23 9.13 -19.52
C ASP A 260 -9.73 9.45 -19.63
N ALA A 261 -9.31 10.63 -19.19
CA ALA A 261 -7.90 11.03 -19.18
C ALA A 261 -7.07 10.25 -18.15
N LEU A 262 -7.64 10.00 -16.95
CA LEU A 262 -7.04 9.13 -15.95
C LEU A 262 -6.76 7.73 -16.55
N ILE A 263 -7.77 7.13 -17.18
CA ILE A 263 -7.69 5.79 -17.78
C ILE A 263 -6.71 5.77 -18.96
N GLU A 264 -6.75 6.79 -19.82
CA GLU A 264 -5.85 6.92 -20.95
C GLU A 264 -4.40 6.91 -20.50
N TYR A 265 -4.05 7.74 -19.51
CA TYR A 265 -2.67 7.89 -19.03
C TYR A 265 -2.19 6.67 -18.22
N TYR A 266 -2.96 6.21 -17.23
CA TYR A 266 -2.51 5.13 -16.33
C TYR A 266 -2.62 3.71 -16.91
N ASN A 267 -2.99 3.59 -18.20
CA ASN A 267 -2.84 2.37 -18.98
C ASN A 267 -1.61 2.39 -19.90
N THR A 268 -0.76 3.42 -19.81
CA THR A 268 0.51 3.52 -20.54
C THR A 268 1.67 2.90 -19.74
N ALA A 269 2.71 2.44 -20.44
CA ALA A 269 3.90 1.89 -19.78
C ALA A 269 4.72 2.99 -19.10
N GLU A 270 4.66 4.20 -19.65
CA GLU A 270 5.32 5.41 -19.15
C GLU A 270 4.76 5.83 -17.78
N SER A 271 3.50 5.53 -17.49
CA SER A 271 2.89 5.84 -16.18
C SER A 271 3.43 5.03 -15.00
N VAL A 272 4.33 4.06 -15.24
CA VAL A 272 4.93 3.18 -14.22
C VAL A 272 6.31 3.71 -13.83
N ASP A 273 6.57 3.79 -12.52
CA ASP A 273 7.86 4.20 -11.98
C ASP A 273 8.41 3.11 -11.05
N GLY A 274 9.26 2.24 -11.61
CA GLY A 274 9.78 1.07 -10.91
C GLY A 274 8.65 0.16 -10.39
N PRO A 275 8.58 -0.16 -9.07
CA PRO A 275 7.50 -0.96 -8.53
C PRO A 275 6.16 -0.21 -8.41
N TRP A 276 6.14 1.12 -8.58
CA TRP A 276 4.94 1.93 -8.44
C TRP A 276 4.15 2.02 -9.73
N TYR A 277 2.90 1.62 -9.66
CA TYR A 277 1.91 1.78 -10.73
C TYR A 277 0.56 2.08 -10.10
N VAL A 278 -0.26 2.88 -10.80
CA VAL A 278 -1.64 3.10 -10.38
C VAL A 278 -2.50 1.95 -10.88
N PHE A 279 -3.37 1.46 -10.00
CA PHE A 279 -4.51 0.65 -10.35
C PHE A 279 -5.79 1.41 -10.00
N VAL A 280 -6.80 1.25 -10.84
CA VAL A 280 -8.11 1.89 -10.67
C VAL A 280 -9.17 0.80 -10.73
N ILE A 281 -9.99 0.70 -9.70
CA ILE A 281 -11.11 -0.25 -9.59
C ILE A 281 -12.41 0.55 -9.61
N GLY A 282 -13.39 0.13 -10.41
CA GLY A 282 -14.72 0.76 -10.47
C GLY A 282 -15.64 0.30 -9.35
N GLU A 283 -16.80 0.96 -9.20
CA GLU A 283 -17.84 0.59 -8.23
C GLU A 283 -18.32 -0.87 -8.34
N ASP A 284 -18.25 -1.44 -9.55
CA ASP A 284 -18.60 -2.83 -9.83
C ASP A 284 -17.48 -3.82 -9.48
N GLY A 285 -16.40 -3.34 -8.87
CA GLY A 285 -15.24 -4.11 -8.46
C GLY A 285 -14.31 -4.50 -9.61
N ARG A 286 -14.48 -3.95 -10.82
CA ARG A 286 -13.62 -4.29 -11.98
C ARG A 286 -12.47 -3.33 -12.16
N ASN A 287 -11.32 -3.83 -12.64
CA ASN A 287 -10.22 -2.95 -13.01
C ASN A 287 -10.61 -2.08 -14.20
N VAL A 288 -10.43 -0.77 -14.06
CA VAL A 288 -10.68 0.24 -15.09
C VAL A 288 -9.36 0.74 -15.69
N ALA A 289 -8.30 0.80 -14.87
CA ALA A 289 -6.94 1.03 -15.33
C ALA A 289 -5.95 0.19 -14.51
N HIS A 290 -4.94 -0.36 -15.16
CA HIS A 290 -3.93 -1.20 -14.52
C HIS A 290 -2.72 -1.38 -15.47
N GLN A 291 -1.50 -1.43 -14.93
CA GLN A 291 -0.28 -1.64 -15.76
C GLN A 291 -0.33 -2.97 -16.56
N VAL A 292 -0.90 -4.02 -15.97
CA VAL A 292 -1.21 -5.29 -16.64
C VAL A 292 -2.54 -5.13 -17.35
N ARG A 293 -2.48 -4.75 -18.63
CA ARG A 293 -3.65 -4.41 -19.45
C ARG A 293 -4.67 -5.54 -19.59
N ASP A 294 -4.22 -6.80 -19.49
CA ASP A 294 -5.09 -7.98 -19.52
C ASP A 294 -6.06 -8.04 -18.32
N PHE A 295 -5.84 -7.24 -17.27
CA PHE A 295 -6.74 -7.16 -16.12
C PHE A 295 -7.90 -6.20 -16.34
N ILE A 296 -7.83 -5.30 -17.34
CA ILE A 296 -8.86 -4.29 -17.58
C ILE A 296 -10.19 -4.98 -17.91
N GLY A 297 -11.25 -4.58 -17.20
CA GLY A 297 -12.58 -5.17 -17.31
C GLY A 297 -12.75 -6.49 -16.56
N LEU A 298 -11.69 -7.11 -16.04
CA LEU A 298 -11.82 -8.22 -15.09
C LEU A 298 -12.15 -7.69 -13.70
N VAL A 299 -12.85 -8.50 -12.91
CA VAL A 299 -13.01 -8.22 -11.47
C VAL A 299 -11.61 -8.11 -10.88
N ALA A 300 -11.35 -7.05 -10.11
CA ALA A 300 -10.10 -6.85 -9.40
C ALA A 300 -9.77 -8.14 -8.64
N ALA A 301 -8.59 -8.70 -8.93
CA ALA A 301 -8.25 -10.09 -8.70
C ALA A 301 -8.90 -10.62 -7.41
N GLU A 302 -9.93 -11.46 -7.55
CA GLU A 302 -10.65 -12.03 -6.41
C GLU A 302 -9.70 -12.79 -5.49
N VAL A 303 -8.56 -13.27 -6.04
CA VAL A 303 -7.48 -14.00 -5.37
C VAL A 303 -6.11 -13.69 -6.01
N ASP A 304 -5.03 -13.62 -5.22
CA ASP A 304 -3.64 -13.50 -5.70
C ASP A 304 -3.06 -14.86 -6.17
N ILE A 305 -1.78 -14.91 -6.53
CA ILE A 305 -1.11 -16.15 -7.00
C ILE A 305 -1.13 -17.28 -5.96
N ASP A 306 -1.27 -16.92 -4.68
CA ASP A 306 -1.32 -17.82 -3.54
C ASP A 306 -2.78 -18.04 -3.06
N GLY A 307 -3.77 -17.62 -3.85
CA GLY A 307 -5.19 -17.78 -3.58
C GLY A 307 -5.82 -16.71 -2.67
N TYR A 308 -5.06 -15.74 -2.14
CA TYR A 308 -5.57 -14.82 -1.11
C TYR A 308 -6.41 -13.69 -1.71
N PRO A 309 -7.56 -13.32 -1.10
CA PRO A 309 -8.54 -12.45 -1.74
C PRO A 309 -8.22 -10.95 -1.72
N THR A 310 -7.12 -10.60 -2.36
CA THR A 310 -6.54 -9.25 -2.42
C THR A 310 -7.53 -8.19 -2.93
N GLY A 311 -8.25 -8.46 -4.03
CA GLY A 311 -9.21 -7.51 -4.58
C GLY A 311 -10.33 -7.17 -3.60
N ALA A 312 -10.88 -8.18 -2.91
CA ALA A 312 -11.91 -7.99 -1.90
C ALA A 312 -11.40 -7.17 -0.70
N MET A 313 -10.16 -7.43 -0.25
CA MET A 313 -9.51 -6.67 0.82
C MET A 313 -9.35 -5.20 0.44
N VAL A 314 -8.81 -4.91 -0.75
CA VAL A 314 -8.65 -3.55 -1.27
C VAL A 314 -9.99 -2.82 -1.32
N VAL A 315 -11.05 -3.46 -1.84
CA VAL A 315 -12.39 -2.85 -1.93
C VAL A 315 -12.98 -2.56 -0.55
N ALA A 316 -12.80 -3.48 0.39
CA ALA A 316 -13.35 -3.37 1.74
C ALA A 316 -12.67 -2.29 2.58
N VAL A 317 -11.35 -2.13 2.48
CA VAL A 317 -10.58 -1.15 3.28
C VAL A 317 -10.60 0.27 2.70
N ALA A 318 -10.82 0.44 1.40
CA ALA A 318 -10.70 1.74 0.77
C ALA A 318 -11.70 2.77 1.36
N SER A 319 -11.23 4.00 1.56
CA SER A 319 -12.00 5.12 2.11
C SER A 319 -11.68 6.42 1.37
N GLU A 320 -12.51 7.46 1.54
CA GLU A 320 -12.29 8.78 0.92
C GLU A 320 -11.05 9.47 1.51
N GLU A 321 -10.74 9.22 2.78
CA GLU A 321 -9.51 9.70 3.43
C GLU A 321 -8.25 8.89 3.06
N GLY A 322 -8.47 7.76 2.39
CA GLY A 322 -7.46 6.77 2.04
C GLY A 322 -7.11 5.79 3.18
N ALA A 323 -6.71 4.59 2.78
CA ALA A 323 -6.35 3.50 3.68
C ALA A 323 -5.13 2.74 3.18
N TRP A 324 -4.35 2.19 4.12
CA TRP A 324 -3.29 1.22 3.84
C TRP A 324 -3.87 -0.19 3.83
N VAL A 325 -3.37 -1.02 2.92
CA VAL A 325 -3.65 -2.46 2.89
C VAL A 325 -2.42 -3.22 2.43
N ASP A 326 -2.08 -4.25 3.21
CA ASP A 326 -0.93 -5.10 2.96
C ASP A 326 -1.40 -6.47 2.46
N TYR A 327 -0.78 -6.96 1.39
CA TYR A 327 -1.10 -8.25 0.81
C TYR A 327 0.09 -8.78 0.03
N TRP A 328 0.12 -10.08 -0.25
CA TRP A 328 1.14 -10.61 -1.15
C TRP A 328 0.70 -10.41 -2.59
N TYR A 329 1.66 -10.02 -3.42
CA TYR A 329 1.40 -9.83 -4.83
C TYR A 329 2.66 -10.10 -5.62
N THR A 330 2.49 -10.49 -6.88
CA THR A 330 3.62 -10.65 -7.77
C THR A 330 4.25 -9.29 -8.04
N ASN A 331 5.46 -9.09 -7.54
CA ASN A 331 6.28 -7.96 -7.94
C ASN A 331 6.74 -8.22 -9.39
N LEU A 332 6.31 -7.38 -10.34
CA LEU A 332 6.65 -7.57 -11.75
C LEU A 332 8.13 -7.32 -12.07
N GLU A 333 8.85 -6.63 -11.19
CA GLU A 333 10.30 -6.42 -11.36
C GLU A 333 11.10 -7.67 -11.03
N THR A 334 10.73 -8.37 -9.94
CA THR A 334 11.45 -9.57 -9.47
C THR A 334 10.79 -10.87 -9.93
N ASN A 335 9.54 -10.81 -10.37
CA ASN A 335 8.66 -11.93 -10.67
C ASN A 335 8.50 -12.90 -9.48
N ARG A 336 8.53 -12.37 -8.25
CA ARG A 336 8.32 -13.12 -6.99
C ARG A 336 7.07 -12.62 -6.27
N SER A 337 6.46 -13.51 -5.47
CA SER A 337 5.43 -13.11 -4.52
C SER A 337 6.11 -12.36 -3.35
N GLU A 338 5.79 -11.08 -3.19
CA GLU A 338 6.39 -10.18 -2.19
C GLU A 338 5.27 -9.42 -1.46
N THR A 339 5.56 -8.85 -0.29
CA THR A 339 4.56 -8.05 0.43
C THR A 339 4.39 -6.72 -0.28
N LYS A 340 3.19 -6.45 -0.79
CA LYS A 340 2.82 -5.18 -1.38
C LYS A 340 2.08 -4.33 -0.35
N HIS A 341 2.57 -3.12 -0.12
CA HIS A 341 1.95 -2.11 0.72
C HIS A 341 1.23 -1.10 -0.16
N SER A 342 -0.10 -1.12 -0.18
CA SER A 342 -0.88 -0.26 -1.08
C SER A 342 -1.66 0.81 -0.34
N TRP A 343 -1.55 2.05 -0.82
CA TRP A 343 -2.43 3.15 -0.42
C TRP A 343 -3.59 3.20 -1.40
N VAL A 344 -4.82 3.17 -0.89
CA VAL A 344 -6.03 3.12 -1.71
C VAL A 344 -7.01 4.20 -1.25
N VAL A 345 -7.54 4.98 -2.21
CA VAL A 345 -8.47 6.09 -1.96
C VAL A 345 -9.74 5.87 -2.76
N LYS A 346 -10.91 6.02 -2.11
CA LYS A 346 -12.20 6.12 -2.81
C LYS A 346 -12.39 7.54 -3.33
N HIS A 347 -12.63 7.66 -4.63
CA HIS A 347 -12.80 8.96 -5.29
C HIS A 347 -13.82 8.83 -6.42
N ASP A 348 -14.96 9.51 -6.28
CA ASP A 348 -16.05 9.55 -7.28
C ASP A 348 -16.44 8.16 -7.86
N GLY A 349 -16.69 7.20 -6.97
CA GLY A 349 -17.05 5.82 -7.34
C GLY A 349 -15.87 4.96 -7.83
N LEU A 350 -14.66 5.50 -7.86
CA LEU A 350 -13.43 4.74 -8.16
C LEU A 350 -12.68 4.43 -6.86
N ILE A 351 -11.90 3.35 -6.88
CA ILE A 351 -10.82 3.11 -5.94
C ILE A 351 -9.52 3.28 -6.71
N ILE A 352 -8.76 4.31 -6.37
CA ILE A 352 -7.48 4.63 -6.99
C ILE A 352 -6.39 4.27 -5.99
N GLY A 353 -5.44 3.43 -6.41
CA GLY A 353 -4.38 2.99 -5.51
C GLY A 353 -3.05 2.74 -6.21
N SER A 354 -1.99 2.72 -5.40
CA SER A 354 -0.63 2.37 -5.80
C SER A 354 0.08 1.77 -4.58
N GLY A 355 1.22 1.13 -4.77
CA GLY A 355 1.98 0.53 -3.67
C GLY A 355 3.42 0.22 -4.03
N TRP A 356 4.21 -0.08 -3.00
CA TRP A 356 5.57 -0.60 -3.12
C TRP A 356 5.64 -2.03 -2.58
N TYR A 357 6.77 -2.68 -2.84
CA TYR A 357 7.03 -4.03 -2.38
C TYR A 357 8.13 -4.03 -1.33
N GLU A 358 7.96 -4.88 -0.33
CA GLU A 358 8.99 -5.30 0.60
C GLU A 358 9.22 -6.80 0.43
N GLU A 359 10.48 -7.23 0.43
CA GLU A 359 10.82 -8.64 0.43
C GLU A 359 10.28 -9.28 1.72
N GLY A 360 9.24 -10.10 1.57
CA GLY A 360 8.64 -10.82 2.68
C GLY A 360 9.61 -11.85 3.27
N PRO A 361 9.32 -12.37 4.48
CA PRO A 361 10.11 -13.43 5.08
C PRO A 361 10.20 -14.66 4.17
N SER A 362 11.41 -15.21 4.01
CA SER A 362 11.63 -16.39 3.15
C SER A 362 11.06 -17.66 3.76
N LYS A 363 10.32 -18.46 2.97
CA LYS A 363 9.90 -19.83 3.33
C LYS A 363 11.08 -20.72 3.71
N GLU A 364 12.20 -20.59 3.00
CA GLU A 364 13.37 -21.45 3.16
C GLU A 364 14.31 -20.93 4.26
N HIS A 365 14.59 -19.63 4.29
CA HIS A 365 15.60 -19.06 5.19
C HIS A 365 15.01 -18.50 6.49
N ALA A 366 13.70 -18.26 6.55
CA ALA A 366 13.00 -17.68 7.71
C ALA A 366 11.57 -18.22 7.88
N PRO A 367 11.36 -19.55 7.89
CA PRO A 367 10.01 -20.16 7.90
C PRO A 367 9.14 -19.73 9.09
N GLY A 368 9.76 -19.45 10.24
CA GLY A 368 9.06 -18.93 11.42
C GLY A 368 8.44 -17.56 11.19
N ALA A 369 9.20 -16.62 10.65
CA ALA A 369 8.70 -15.27 10.34
C ALA A 369 7.64 -15.31 9.23
N TYR A 370 7.84 -16.18 8.24
CA TYR A 370 6.85 -16.41 7.18
C TYR A 370 5.53 -16.94 7.74
N THR A 371 5.58 -17.90 8.66
CA THR A 371 4.39 -18.43 9.35
C THR A 371 3.64 -17.34 10.12
N GLN A 372 4.36 -16.46 10.83
CA GLN A 372 3.73 -15.33 11.53
C GLN A 372 3.04 -14.37 10.57
N SER A 373 3.67 -14.04 9.44
CA SER A 373 3.06 -13.23 8.38
C SER A 373 1.80 -13.90 7.79
N TYR A 374 1.85 -15.21 7.57
CA TYR A 374 0.71 -15.99 7.06
C TYR A 374 -0.50 -15.95 8.03
N VAL A 375 -0.26 -16.05 9.34
CA VAL A 375 -1.30 -15.92 10.37
C VAL A 375 -1.81 -14.48 10.46
N GLN A 376 -0.93 -13.48 10.38
CA GLN A 376 -1.33 -12.07 10.40
C GLN A 376 -2.28 -11.71 9.26
N ARG A 377 -2.04 -12.24 8.05
CA ARG A 377 -2.95 -12.06 6.91
C ARG A 377 -4.32 -12.65 7.17
N ALA A 378 -4.39 -13.82 7.82
CA ALA A 378 -5.66 -14.43 8.18
C ALA A 378 -6.45 -13.58 9.18
N LEU A 379 -5.75 -12.95 10.14
CA LEU A 379 -6.35 -12.01 11.09
C LEU A 379 -6.85 -10.75 10.40
N GLU A 380 -6.09 -10.20 9.45
CA GLU A 380 -6.50 -9.04 8.67
C GLU A 380 -7.74 -9.34 7.82
N LEU A 381 -7.75 -10.47 7.12
CA LEU A 381 -8.92 -10.95 6.38
C LEU A 381 -10.15 -11.09 7.29
N TYR A 382 -9.96 -11.68 8.48
CA TYR A 382 -11.00 -11.81 9.50
C TYR A 382 -11.54 -10.46 10.00
N ARG A 383 -10.67 -9.48 10.24
CA ARG A 383 -11.09 -8.14 10.70
C ARG A 383 -11.84 -7.36 9.62
N VAL A 384 -11.44 -7.53 8.37
CA VAL A 384 -11.95 -6.74 7.24
C VAL A 384 -13.20 -7.38 6.61
N LEU A 385 -13.16 -8.67 6.29
CA LEU A 385 -14.26 -9.38 5.62
C LEU A 385 -15.16 -10.17 6.59
N GLY A 386 -14.72 -10.35 7.83
CA GLY A 386 -15.48 -11.05 8.86
C GLY A 386 -15.32 -12.57 8.82
N ARG A 387 -15.94 -13.21 9.81
CA ARG A 387 -15.83 -14.65 10.07
C ARG A 387 -16.16 -15.53 8.86
N ASP A 388 -17.32 -15.34 8.26
CA ASP A 388 -17.85 -16.29 7.28
C ASP A 388 -17.00 -16.31 6.00
N ALA A 389 -16.63 -15.14 5.49
CA ALA A 389 -15.75 -15.02 4.32
C ALA A 389 -14.35 -15.61 4.59
N THR A 390 -13.78 -15.34 5.76
CA THR A 390 -12.48 -15.92 6.16
C THR A 390 -12.53 -17.44 6.25
N PHE A 391 -13.59 -17.98 6.85
CA PHE A 391 -13.72 -19.43 7.05
C PHE A 391 -14.00 -20.15 5.74
N GLU A 392 -14.78 -19.54 4.84
CA GLU A 392 -15.00 -20.04 3.49
C GLU A 392 -13.69 -20.12 2.71
N TYR A 393 -12.90 -19.04 2.71
CA TYR A 393 -11.60 -19.01 2.04
C TYR A 393 -10.63 -20.06 2.60
N TYR A 394 -10.40 -20.09 3.91
CA TYR A 394 -9.40 -20.97 4.51
C TYR A 394 -9.80 -22.45 4.62
N ASN A 395 -11.05 -22.79 4.27
CA ASN A 395 -11.47 -24.19 4.06
C ASN A 395 -11.42 -24.60 2.58
N SER A 396 -10.86 -23.77 1.70
CA SER A 396 -10.66 -24.09 0.29
C SER A 396 -9.25 -24.65 0.03
N ARG A 397 -9.09 -25.39 -1.08
CA ARG A 397 -7.77 -25.84 -1.54
C ARG A 397 -6.87 -24.69 -1.99
N GLN A 398 -7.47 -23.54 -2.35
CA GLN A 398 -6.74 -22.36 -2.82
C GLN A 398 -5.95 -21.70 -1.70
N SER A 399 -6.40 -21.84 -0.45
CA SER A 399 -5.74 -21.25 0.71
C SER A 399 -4.58 -22.08 1.26
N ILE A 400 -4.04 -23.01 0.50
CA ILE A 400 -2.93 -23.89 0.92
C ILE A 400 -1.71 -23.51 0.10
N ASP A 401 -0.62 -23.18 0.78
CA ASP A 401 0.64 -22.83 0.16
C ASP A 401 1.72 -23.84 0.57
N GLY A 402 1.86 -24.90 -0.23
CA GLY A 402 2.74 -26.04 0.08
C GLY A 402 2.37 -26.68 1.42
N GLU A 403 3.29 -26.58 2.40
CA GLU A 403 3.06 -27.07 3.77
C GLU A 403 2.33 -26.08 4.69
N TRP A 404 2.15 -24.82 4.27
CA TRP A 404 1.46 -23.80 5.04
C TRP A 404 -0.05 -23.81 4.79
N TYR A 405 -0.80 -23.98 5.87
CA TYR A 405 -2.25 -23.93 5.88
C TYR A 405 -2.73 -23.37 7.22
N LEU A 406 -3.86 -22.68 7.19
CA LEU A 406 -4.52 -22.20 8.40
C LEU A 406 -5.28 -23.35 9.09
N PHE A 407 -5.20 -23.35 10.41
CA PHE A 407 -6.16 -23.98 11.28
C PHE A 407 -6.79 -22.91 12.18
N ILE A 408 -8.10 -23.01 12.37
CA ILE A 408 -8.83 -22.13 13.29
C ILE A 408 -9.67 -23.00 14.22
N HIS A 409 -9.52 -22.74 15.51
CA HIS A 409 -10.32 -23.35 16.56
C HIS A 409 -11.07 -22.28 17.33
N SER A 410 -12.23 -22.58 17.89
CA SER A 410 -12.75 -21.76 18.99
C SER A 410 -11.99 -22.07 20.27
N VAL A 411 -12.02 -21.14 21.23
CA VAL A 411 -11.40 -21.30 22.56
C VAL A 411 -11.98 -22.47 23.38
N ASP A 412 -13.15 -22.98 23.01
CA ASP A 412 -13.75 -24.20 23.60
C ASP A 412 -13.26 -25.51 22.95
N GLY A 413 -12.35 -25.41 21.98
CA GLY A 413 -11.73 -26.53 21.28
C GLY A 413 -12.45 -26.99 20.03
N THR A 414 -13.54 -26.36 19.58
CA THR A 414 -14.19 -26.75 18.32
C THR A 414 -13.31 -26.44 17.12
N ARG A 415 -13.12 -27.41 16.21
CA ARG A 415 -12.41 -27.23 14.93
C ARG A 415 -13.29 -26.48 13.92
N LEU A 416 -12.88 -25.29 13.49
CA LEU A 416 -13.65 -24.42 12.61
C LEU A 416 -13.06 -24.32 11.19
N VAL A 417 -11.72 -24.34 11.10
CA VAL A 417 -10.99 -24.33 9.83
C VAL A 417 -9.82 -25.30 9.92
N ASN A 418 -9.56 -26.02 8.82
CA ASN A 418 -8.33 -26.78 8.65
C ASN A 418 -8.03 -26.97 7.16
N GLY A 419 -7.19 -26.11 6.58
CA GLY A 419 -6.93 -26.14 5.13
C GLY A 419 -6.44 -27.51 4.62
N ALA A 420 -5.53 -28.18 5.34
CA ALA A 420 -4.97 -29.46 4.90
C ALA A 420 -5.90 -30.67 5.05
N ARG A 421 -6.99 -30.57 5.81
CA ARG A 421 -7.91 -31.70 6.11
C ARG A 421 -9.39 -31.31 6.04
N ALA A 422 -9.73 -30.24 5.32
CA ALA A 422 -11.10 -29.73 5.21
C ALA A 422 -12.08 -30.76 4.61
N ASP A 423 -11.57 -31.71 3.84
CA ASP A 423 -12.32 -32.79 3.19
C ASP A 423 -12.53 -34.04 4.06
N ARG A 424 -11.88 -34.15 5.24
CA ARG A 424 -12.06 -35.29 6.14
C ARG A 424 -13.45 -35.23 6.82
N PRO A 425 -14.36 -36.20 6.56
CA PRO A 425 -15.70 -36.19 7.15
C PRO A 425 -15.66 -36.19 8.69
N GLY A 426 -16.45 -35.34 9.33
CA GLY A 426 -16.54 -35.26 10.79
C GLY A 426 -15.36 -34.56 11.48
N TRP A 427 -14.35 -34.09 10.73
CA TRP A 427 -13.21 -33.38 11.30
C TRP A 427 -13.59 -31.96 11.74
N LEU A 428 -14.19 -31.17 10.85
CA LEU A 428 -14.75 -29.86 11.20
C LEU A 428 -15.96 -30.05 12.14
N GLY A 429 -16.05 -29.23 13.19
CA GLY A 429 -17.05 -29.35 14.25
C GLY A 429 -16.70 -30.32 15.38
N SER A 430 -15.66 -31.15 15.24
CA SER A 430 -15.15 -31.97 16.34
C SER A 430 -14.38 -31.13 17.37
N ASN A 431 -14.21 -31.66 18.59
CA ASN A 431 -13.53 -30.97 19.68
C ASN A 431 -12.08 -31.44 19.85
N LEU A 432 -11.16 -30.52 20.14
CA LEU A 432 -9.75 -30.78 20.42
C LEU A 432 -9.52 -31.50 21.75
N HIS A 433 -10.34 -31.25 22.77
CA HIS A 433 -10.18 -31.80 24.11
C HIS A 433 -10.08 -33.34 24.09
N GLY A 434 -8.95 -33.86 24.58
CA GLY A 434 -8.71 -35.30 24.69
C GLY A 434 -8.49 -36.00 23.35
N THR A 435 -8.26 -35.26 22.25
CA THR A 435 -8.08 -35.83 20.90
C THR A 435 -6.70 -35.56 20.29
N GLY A 436 -5.83 -34.81 20.96
CA GLY A 436 -4.62 -34.26 20.37
C GLY A 436 -3.34 -34.59 21.11
N VAL A 437 -3.10 -35.88 21.30
CA VAL A 437 -1.78 -36.39 21.66
C VAL A 437 -1.08 -36.79 20.36
N ASP A 438 0.09 -36.22 20.09
CA ASP A 438 0.87 -36.63 18.93
C ASP A 438 1.50 -38.01 19.11
N VAL A 439 2.16 -38.51 18.06
CA VAL A 439 2.77 -39.86 18.07
C VAL A 439 3.86 -40.01 19.14
N THR A 440 4.48 -38.92 19.59
CA THR A 440 5.48 -38.94 20.68
C THR A 440 4.83 -39.02 22.07
N GLY A 441 3.54 -38.73 22.17
CA GLY A 441 2.81 -38.67 23.45
C GLY A 441 2.62 -37.24 23.98
N TYR A 442 2.94 -36.22 23.19
CA TYR A 442 2.78 -34.82 23.58
C TYR A 442 1.36 -34.31 23.28
N ASP A 443 0.67 -33.81 24.30
CA ASP A 443 -0.67 -33.20 24.17
C ASP A 443 -0.57 -31.76 23.67
N TYR A 444 -0.38 -31.61 22.36
CA TYR A 444 -0.27 -30.31 21.72
C TYR A 444 -1.59 -29.53 21.74
N THR A 445 -2.72 -30.20 21.97
CA THR A 445 -4.03 -29.55 22.04
C THR A 445 -4.29 -28.84 23.35
N ALA A 446 -3.84 -29.40 24.48
CA ALA A 446 -3.86 -28.70 25.75
C ALA A 446 -3.06 -27.38 25.66
N ASP A 447 -1.86 -27.44 25.08
CA ASP A 447 -1.01 -26.26 24.93
C ASP A 447 -1.61 -25.25 23.95
N THR A 448 -2.19 -25.70 22.83
CA THR A 448 -2.95 -24.83 21.91
C THR A 448 -4.06 -24.06 22.62
N LEU A 449 -4.86 -24.75 23.44
CA LEU A 449 -6.00 -24.16 24.15
C LEU A 449 -5.58 -23.25 25.31
N SER A 450 -4.34 -23.38 25.78
CA SER A 450 -3.78 -22.54 26.86
C SER A 450 -3.26 -21.18 26.38
N ILE A 451 -3.24 -20.92 25.06
CA ILE A 451 -2.71 -19.68 24.51
C ILE A 451 -3.63 -18.49 24.85
N GLU A 452 -3.10 -17.55 25.63
CA GLU A 452 -3.87 -16.37 26.07
C GLU A 452 -3.85 -15.21 25.07
N THR A 453 -2.75 -15.04 24.32
CA THR A 453 -2.61 -13.96 23.32
C THR A 453 -2.01 -14.48 22.03
N SER A 454 -0.79 -15.00 22.08
CA SER A 454 -0.11 -15.63 20.95
C SER A 454 1.05 -16.49 21.44
N GLY A 455 1.42 -17.53 20.70
CA GLY A 455 2.56 -18.37 21.08
C GLY A 455 2.97 -19.37 20.02
N TRP A 456 4.19 -19.89 20.19
CA TRP A 456 4.70 -21.03 19.44
C TRP A 456 4.44 -22.32 20.21
N ILE A 457 3.97 -23.34 19.49
CA ILE A 457 3.95 -24.73 19.97
C ILE A 457 4.65 -25.62 18.94
N SER A 458 5.22 -26.73 19.38
CA SER A 458 5.91 -27.68 18.49
C SER A 458 5.48 -29.10 18.80
N TYR A 459 5.02 -29.82 17.78
CA TYR A 459 4.46 -31.16 17.91
C TYR A 459 4.73 -31.97 16.65
N VAL A 460 4.66 -33.29 16.73
CA VAL A 460 4.89 -34.17 15.58
C VAL A 460 3.57 -34.38 14.83
N PHE A 461 3.51 -34.01 13.56
CA PHE A 461 2.29 -34.05 12.77
C PHE A 461 2.57 -34.49 11.33
N PRO A 462 1.60 -35.09 10.63
CA PRO A 462 1.74 -35.40 9.20
C PRO A 462 1.95 -34.14 8.37
N ASN A 463 2.98 -34.13 7.51
CA ASN A 463 3.26 -33.05 6.57
C ASN A 463 2.51 -33.27 5.24
N PRO A 464 1.56 -32.39 4.86
CA PRO A 464 0.82 -32.52 3.60
C PRO A 464 1.69 -32.40 2.35
N ASP A 465 2.86 -31.75 2.43
CA ASP A 465 3.81 -31.57 1.31
C ASP A 465 4.87 -32.69 1.23
N ALA A 466 4.85 -33.65 2.16
CA ALA A 466 5.83 -34.74 2.23
C ALA A 466 5.14 -36.11 2.41
N GLU A 467 4.15 -36.41 1.56
CA GLU A 467 3.45 -37.71 1.54
C GLU A 467 2.88 -38.11 2.91
N LEU A 468 2.47 -37.12 3.73
CA LEU A 468 1.96 -37.31 5.09
C LEU A 468 2.97 -37.89 6.09
N ARG A 469 4.28 -37.87 5.80
CA ARG A 469 5.32 -38.24 6.77
C ARG A 469 5.18 -37.41 8.05
N TYR A 470 5.29 -38.08 9.19
CA TYR A 470 5.28 -37.42 10.49
C TYR A 470 6.58 -36.63 10.69
N GLN A 471 6.45 -35.31 10.82
CA GLN A 471 7.56 -34.39 11.02
C GLN A 471 7.24 -33.44 12.18
N ARG A 472 8.29 -32.88 12.78
CA ARG A 472 8.12 -31.84 13.80
C ARG A 472 7.56 -30.58 13.14
N LYS A 473 6.34 -30.22 13.49
CA LYS A 473 5.67 -28.99 13.06
C LYS A 473 5.82 -27.91 14.13
N HIS A 474 6.23 -26.73 13.72
CA HIS A 474 6.28 -25.53 14.56
C HIS A 474 5.11 -24.62 14.18
N SER A 475 4.15 -24.44 15.08
CA SER A 475 2.95 -23.64 14.82
C SER A 475 2.93 -22.35 15.62
N TRP A 476 2.69 -21.23 14.92
CA TRP A 476 2.38 -19.94 15.53
C TRP A 476 0.87 -19.79 15.61
N ILE A 477 0.37 -19.42 16.77
CA ILE A 477 -1.06 -19.30 17.04
C ILE A 477 -1.33 -17.95 17.68
N VAL A 478 -2.38 -17.27 17.25
CA VAL A 478 -2.89 -16.02 17.81
C VAL A 478 -4.32 -16.22 18.29
N ARG A 479 -4.64 -15.67 19.45
CA ARG A 479 -6.00 -15.63 20.01
C ARG A 479 -6.65 -14.29 19.75
N GLU A 480 -7.78 -14.29 19.06
CA GLU A 480 -8.57 -13.09 18.77
C GLU A 480 -10.06 -13.45 18.70
N ASP A 481 -10.93 -12.65 19.29
CA ASP A 481 -12.40 -12.83 19.24
C ASP A 481 -12.93 -14.24 19.59
N GLY A 482 -12.28 -14.91 20.55
CA GLY A 482 -12.66 -16.27 20.95
C GLY A 482 -12.23 -17.36 19.96
N LEU A 483 -11.37 -17.02 19.01
CA LEU A 483 -10.72 -17.91 18.06
C LEU A 483 -9.24 -18.08 18.40
N LEU A 484 -8.70 -19.25 18.05
CA LEU A 484 -7.28 -19.59 18.02
C LEU A 484 -6.93 -19.83 16.55
N ILE A 485 -6.24 -18.87 15.95
CA ILE A 485 -5.92 -18.82 14.52
C ILE A 485 -4.43 -19.12 14.38
N GLY A 486 -4.08 -20.18 13.68
CA GLY A 486 -2.69 -20.61 13.60
C GLY A 486 -2.29 -21.29 12.31
N SER A 487 -1.00 -21.26 12.03
CA SER A 487 -0.34 -21.94 10.92
C SER A 487 1.01 -22.45 11.40
N GLY A 488 1.68 -23.29 10.62
CA GLY A 488 2.99 -23.79 10.98
C GLY A 488 3.80 -24.31 9.80
N TRP A 489 5.09 -24.47 10.04
CA TRP A 489 6.06 -25.05 9.11
C TRP A 489 6.63 -26.35 9.70
N TYR A 490 7.23 -27.18 8.86
CA TYR A 490 7.75 -28.49 9.25
C TYR A 490 9.28 -28.54 9.16
N ASP A 491 9.91 -29.09 10.20
CA ASP A 491 11.34 -29.37 10.17
C ASP A 491 11.62 -30.57 9.25
N ARG A 492 12.10 -30.28 8.04
CA ARG A 492 12.40 -31.28 7.01
C ARG A 492 13.57 -32.18 7.36
N ASN A 493 14.41 -31.77 8.31
CA ASN A 493 15.53 -32.58 8.80
C ASN A 493 15.14 -33.44 10.02
N TYR A 494 13.87 -33.41 10.42
CA TYR A 494 13.39 -34.23 11.52
C TYR A 494 13.14 -35.67 11.05
N ASP A 495 14.04 -36.57 11.45
CA ASP A 495 13.83 -38.01 11.38
C ASP A 495 13.19 -38.52 12.67
N LEU A 496 11.91 -38.92 12.60
CA LEU A 496 11.18 -39.46 13.74
C LEU A 496 11.72 -40.81 14.19
N ALA A 497 12.16 -41.66 13.26
CA ALA A 497 12.66 -43.00 13.58
C ALA A 497 13.96 -42.92 14.39
N GLU A 498 14.86 -42.00 14.03
CA GLU A 498 16.11 -41.79 14.78
C GLU A 498 15.89 -41.10 16.14
N GLN A 499 14.99 -40.10 16.20
CA GLN A 499 14.85 -39.25 17.39
C GLN A 499 13.87 -39.80 18.43
N ASP A 500 12.83 -40.52 18.00
CA ASP A 500 11.84 -41.16 18.87
C ASP A 500 11.32 -42.46 18.21
N PRO A 501 12.10 -43.56 18.30
CA PRO A 501 11.70 -44.88 17.78
C PRO A 501 10.32 -45.34 18.27
N ALA A 502 9.97 -45.01 19.52
CA ALA A 502 8.67 -45.34 20.09
C ALA A 502 7.54 -44.52 19.44
N GLY A 503 7.79 -43.24 19.20
CA GLY A 503 6.91 -42.37 18.41
C GLY A 503 6.76 -42.83 16.97
N TYR A 504 7.83 -43.28 16.33
CA TYR A 504 7.78 -43.81 14.96
C TYR A 504 6.95 -45.10 14.86
N ALA A 505 7.10 -46.03 15.80
CA ALA A 505 6.25 -47.23 15.86
C ALA A 505 4.76 -46.87 16.01
N ARG A 506 4.43 -45.86 16.81
CA ARG A 506 3.04 -45.35 16.92
C ARG A 506 2.56 -44.72 15.61
N ALA A 507 3.41 -43.98 14.93
CA ALA A 507 3.10 -43.38 13.62
C ALA A 507 2.77 -44.46 12.58
N LEU A 508 3.57 -45.52 12.48
CA LEU A 508 3.33 -46.65 11.58
C LEU A 508 1.98 -47.33 11.85
N VAL A 509 1.64 -47.55 13.13
CA VAL A 509 0.34 -48.12 13.51
C VAL A 509 -0.80 -47.16 13.17
N GLN A 510 -0.64 -45.86 13.41
CA GLN A 510 -1.66 -44.86 13.09
C GLN A 510 -1.88 -44.74 11.58
N ASP A 511 -0.82 -44.77 10.77
CA ASP A 511 -0.93 -44.75 9.30
C ASP A 511 -1.66 -45.99 8.77
N ALA A 512 -1.41 -47.16 9.35
CA ALA A 512 -2.13 -48.38 9.00
C ALA A 512 -3.62 -48.29 9.35
N ILE A 513 -3.96 -47.68 10.50
CA ILE A 513 -5.35 -47.45 10.91
C ILE A 513 -6.04 -46.42 10.00
N ASP A 514 -5.40 -45.30 9.70
CA ASP A 514 -5.91 -44.28 8.78
C ASP A 514 -6.17 -44.90 7.39
N ARG A 515 -5.29 -45.80 6.92
CA ARG A 515 -5.48 -46.56 5.68
C ARG A 515 -6.63 -47.55 5.77
N TYR A 516 -6.76 -48.28 6.87
CA TYR A 516 -7.90 -49.17 7.11
C TYR A 516 -9.24 -48.41 7.03
N ASP A 517 -9.31 -47.23 7.65
CA ASP A 517 -10.52 -46.40 7.65
C ASP A 517 -10.85 -45.83 6.26
N ALA A 518 -9.81 -45.54 5.45
CA ALA A 518 -9.97 -44.95 4.13
C ALA A 518 -10.20 -45.99 3.01
N GLU A 519 -9.44 -47.08 3.01
CA GLU A 519 -9.35 -48.05 1.92
C GLU A 519 -10.05 -49.39 2.24
N GLY A 520 -10.31 -49.65 3.52
CA GLY A 520 -10.95 -50.87 4.00
C GLY A 520 -9.97 -51.99 4.38
N ARG A 521 -10.54 -53.05 4.98
CA ARG A 521 -9.82 -54.19 5.57
C ARG A 521 -8.88 -54.88 4.59
N GLU A 522 -9.38 -55.26 3.42
CA GLU A 522 -8.62 -56.07 2.47
C GLU A 522 -7.44 -55.29 1.89
N ALA A 523 -7.63 -54.01 1.58
CA ALA A 523 -6.62 -53.15 0.98
C ALA A 523 -5.43 -52.92 1.93
N VAL A 524 -5.68 -52.65 3.22
CA VAL A 524 -4.60 -52.45 4.19
C VAL A 524 -3.80 -53.73 4.44
N ILE A 525 -4.46 -54.90 4.45
CA ILE A 525 -3.80 -56.20 4.59
C ILE A 525 -2.94 -56.52 3.37
N GLU A 526 -3.44 -56.26 2.16
CA GLU A 526 -2.70 -56.45 0.92
C GLU A 526 -1.44 -55.57 0.90
N TYR A 527 -1.59 -54.29 1.23
CA TYR A 527 -0.46 -53.35 1.31
C TYR A 527 0.61 -53.82 2.30
N HIS A 528 0.24 -54.20 3.52
CA HIS A 528 1.21 -54.64 4.53
C HIS A 528 1.76 -56.06 4.34
N ASN A 529 1.34 -56.76 3.28
CA ASN A 529 1.98 -57.99 2.80
C ASN A 529 2.90 -57.75 1.59
N SER A 530 3.00 -56.50 1.13
CA SER A 530 3.86 -56.11 0.02
C SER A 530 5.25 -55.67 0.53
N PRO A 531 6.34 -55.94 -0.21
CA PRO A 531 7.68 -55.44 0.13
C PRO A 531 7.75 -53.92 0.27
N GLU A 532 6.87 -53.18 -0.40
CA GLU A 532 6.77 -51.73 -0.36
C GLU A 532 6.39 -51.18 1.03
N SER A 533 5.84 -52.03 1.90
CA SER A 533 5.40 -51.66 3.26
C SER A 533 6.46 -51.84 4.35
N VAL A 534 7.69 -52.23 3.96
CA VAL A 534 8.79 -52.56 4.88
C VAL A 534 9.96 -51.62 4.64
N ASP A 535 10.48 -51.04 5.72
CA ASP A 535 11.68 -50.19 5.70
C ASP A 535 12.68 -50.68 6.75
N GLY A 536 13.58 -51.58 6.34
CA GLY A 536 14.50 -52.27 7.24
C GLY A 536 13.77 -53.02 8.37
N GLU A 537 14.08 -52.65 9.61
CA GLU A 537 13.47 -53.18 10.83
C GLU A 537 12.04 -52.69 11.08
N TRP A 538 11.58 -51.67 10.35
CA TRP A 538 10.28 -51.05 10.51
C TRP A 538 9.22 -51.71 9.63
N TYR A 539 8.22 -52.29 10.29
CA TYR A 539 7.08 -52.92 9.63
C TYR A 539 5.84 -52.91 10.49
N VAL A 540 4.68 -52.91 9.84
CA VAL A 540 3.38 -53.14 10.48
C VAL A 540 3.02 -54.62 10.34
N SER A 541 2.49 -55.18 11.42
CA SER A 541 1.90 -56.50 11.47
C SER A 541 0.42 -56.40 11.87
N ILE A 542 -0.41 -57.22 11.24
CA ILE A 542 -1.86 -57.19 11.39
C ILE A 542 -2.35 -58.58 11.78
N TYR A 543 -3.19 -58.63 12.81
CA TYR A 543 -3.76 -59.87 13.34
C TYR A 543 -5.27 -59.75 13.51
N GLU A 544 -5.99 -60.86 13.37
CA GLU A 544 -7.35 -60.99 13.91
C GLU A 544 -7.32 -60.97 15.44
N LEU A 545 -8.49 -60.70 16.04
CA LEU A 545 -8.62 -60.63 17.50
C LEU A 545 -8.33 -61.96 18.22
N ASP A 546 -8.38 -63.09 17.50
CA ASP A 546 -8.02 -64.40 18.04
C ASP A 546 -6.50 -64.69 17.97
N GLY A 547 -5.72 -63.79 17.35
CA GLY A 547 -4.29 -63.93 17.15
C GLY A 547 -3.87 -64.47 15.77
N THR A 548 -4.81 -64.74 14.86
CA THR A 548 -4.49 -65.19 13.49
C THR A 548 -3.75 -64.09 12.71
N ARG A 549 -2.56 -64.40 12.20
CA ARG A 549 -1.71 -63.43 11.48
C ARG A 549 -2.20 -63.20 10.05
N LEU A 550 -2.55 -61.96 9.73
CA LEU A 550 -3.04 -61.54 8.41
C LEU A 550 -1.98 -60.83 7.58
N ALA A 551 -1.12 -60.02 8.22
CA ALA A 551 0.00 -59.36 7.56
C ALA A 551 1.26 -59.42 8.42
N HIS A 552 2.37 -59.86 7.81
CA HIS A 552 3.70 -59.82 8.41
C HIS A 552 4.77 -60.13 7.35
N PRO A 553 5.86 -59.34 7.25
CA PRO A 553 6.85 -59.53 6.19
C PRO A 553 7.74 -60.78 6.36
N TYR A 554 8.02 -61.18 7.60
CA TYR A 554 9.00 -62.24 7.89
C TYR A 554 8.44 -63.57 8.42
N LEU A 555 7.13 -63.67 8.66
CA LEU A 555 6.52 -64.82 9.35
C LEU A 555 5.35 -65.39 8.52
N PRO A 556 5.08 -66.71 8.61
CA PRO A 556 4.01 -67.35 7.84
C PRO A 556 2.63 -66.78 8.20
N LEU A 557 1.83 -66.47 7.17
CA LEU A 557 0.47 -65.97 7.31
C LEU A 557 -0.52 -67.11 7.60
N GLY A 558 -1.63 -66.79 8.28
CA GLY A 558 -2.69 -67.75 8.64
C GLY A 558 -2.39 -68.61 9.87
N GLU A 559 -1.19 -68.50 10.46
CA GLU A 559 -0.87 -69.11 11.74
C GLU A 559 -1.32 -68.23 12.91
N ASN A 560 -1.65 -68.85 14.05
CA ASN A 560 -2.03 -68.12 15.25
C ASN A 560 -0.77 -67.74 16.05
N VAL A 561 -0.70 -66.47 16.48
CA VAL A 561 0.45 -65.96 17.25
C VAL A 561 0.67 -66.73 18.55
N LEU A 562 -0.39 -67.28 19.16
CA LEU A 562 -0.36 -68.07 20.40
C LEU A 562 0.27 -69.45 20.25
N ASP A 563 0.39 -69.97 19.02
CA ASP A 563 1.03 -71.26 18.77
C ASP A 563 2.56 -71.18 18.96
N GLY A 564 3.12 -69.97 19.03
CA GLY A 564 4.52 -69.76 19.36
C GLY A 564 4.80 -69.89 20.87
N GLY A 565 5.93 -70.53 21.22
CA GLY A 565 6.40 -70.65 22.61
C GLY A 565 6.83 -69.31 23.24
N PRO A 566 7.38 -69.31 24.46
CA PRO A 566 7.95 -68.09 25.05
C PRO A 566 9.11 -67.53 24.21
N ASP A 567 9.49 -66.27 24.44
CA ASP A 567 10.73 -65.72 23.88
C ASP A 567 11.99 -66.35 24.52
N VAL A 568 13.18 -65.93 24.09
CA VAL A 568 14.46 -66.48 24.59
C VAL A 568 14.69 -66.24 26.09
N THR A 569 13.93 -65.34 26.72
CA THR A 569 13.98 -65.08 28.16
C THR A 569 12.99 -65.93 28.96
N GLY A 570 12.09 -66.63 28.28
CA GLY A 570 10.97 -67.34 28.90
C GLY A 570 9.69 -66.50 29.02
N ARG A 571 9.62 -65.30 28.43
CA ARG A 571 8.45 -64.42 28.52
C ARG A 571 7.35 -64.85 27.54
N HIS A 572 6.13 -64.97 28.05
CA HIS A 572 4.92 -65.31 27.29
C HIS A 572 4.23 -64.07 26.68
N PHE A 573 4.99 -63.25 25.95
CA PHE A 573 4.52 -61.95 25.45
C PHE A 573 3.32 -62.03 24.48
N ARG A 574 3.12 -63.20 23.84
CA ARG A 574 2.03 -63.45 22.88
C ARG A 574 0.66 -63.39 23.55
N GLU A 575 0.57 -63.86 24.80
CA GLU A 575 -0.63 -63.75 25.62
C GLU A 575 -0.91 -62.30 26.02
N GLU A 576 0.15 -61.53 26.34
CA GLU A 576 0.06 -60.09 26.61
C GLU A 576 -0.41 -59.32 25.38
N PHE A 577 0.05 -59.69 24.18
CA PHE A 577 -0.34 -59.07 22.91
C PHE A 577 -1.83 -59.17 22.63
N ILE A 578 -2.40 -60.38 22.70
CA ILE A 578 -3.84 -60.59 22.39
C ILE A 578 -4.76 -60.09 23.51
N ALA A 579 -4.23 -59.87 24.71
CA ALA A 579 -5.00 -59.37 25.85
C ALA A 579 -5.19 -57.84 25.83
N ILE A 580 -4.62 -57.13 24.86
CA ILE A 580 -4.79 -55.68 24.73
C ILE A 580 -6.25 -55.33 24.42
N GLU A 581 -6.87 -54.55 25.32
CA GLU A 581 -8.28 -54.17 25.19
C GLU A 581 -8.51 -53.01 24.21
N ASP A 582 -7.64 -51.99 24.24
CA ASP A 582 -7.68 -50.81 23.35
C ASP A 582 -6.31 -50.59 22.70
N ARG A 583 -5.29 -50.23 23.48
CA ARG A 583 -3.92 -50.02 22.99
C ARG A 583 -2.89 -50.25 24.09
N GLY A 584 -1.65 -50.59 23.72
CA GLY A 584 -0.57 -50.75 24.70
C GLY A 584 0.78 -51.14 24.11
N TRP A 585 1.82 -51.06 24.94
CA TRP A 585 3.16 -51.55 24.62
C TRP A 585 3.34 -52.98 25.12
N VAL A 586 3.91 -53.84 24.28
CA VAL A 586 4.36 -55.18 24.64
C VAL A 586 5.84 -55.30 24.30
N SER A 587 6.66 -55.67 25.28
CA SER A 587 8.12 -55.74 25.13
C SER A 587 8.60 -57.18 25.25
N TYR A 588 9.50 -57.62 24.37
CA TYR A 588 9.96 -59.01 24.32
C TYR A 588 11.24 -59.11 23.49
N VAL A 589 11.99 -60.19 23.67
CA VAL A 589 13.19 -60.41 22.83
C VAL A 589 12.77 -61.09 21.53
N PHE A 590 13.18 -60.53 20.39
CA PHE A 590 12.82 -61.03 19.08
C PHE A 590 13.96 -60.88 18.08
N LEU A 591 13.93 -61.68 17.01
CA LEU A 591 14.88 -61.58 15.93
C LEU A 591 14.70 -60.21 15.24
N ASN A 592 15.75 -59.39 15.21
CA ASN A 592 15.80 -58.20 14.40
C ASN A 592 16.11 -58.61 12.95
N PRO A 593 15.22 -58.30 11.97
CA PRO A 593 15.44 -58.65 10.58
C PRO A 593 16.66 -57.96 9.94
N ASP A 594 17.08 -56.80 10.46
CA ASP A 594 18.21 -56.03 9.92
C ASP A 594 19.56 -56.55 10.43
N SER A 595 19.70 -56.75 11.75
CA SER A 595 20.94 -57.25 12.34
C SER A 595 21.06 -58.79 12.26
N GLY A 596 19.93 -59.49 12.23
CA GLY A 596 19.86 -60.95 12.36
C GLY A 596 20.11 -61.46 13.78
N GLU A 597 20.16 -60.57 14.78
CA GLU A 597 20.39 -60.90 16.19
C GLU A 597 19.08 -60.92 16.99
N GLN A 598 19.10 -61.60 18.15
CA GLN A 598 18.00 -61.54 19.11
C GLN A 598 18.14 -60.25 19.92
N GLU A 599 17.18 -59.34 19.82
CA GLU A 599 17.26 -58.01 20.41
C GLU A 599 15.98 -57.68 21.19
N GLN A 600 16.09 -56.76 22.15
CA GLN A 600 14.95 -56.30 22.92
C GLN A 600 14.04 -55.46 22.02
N LYS A 601 12.84 -55.97 21.73
CA LYS A 601 11.82 -55.31 20.93
C LYS A 601 10.74 -54.69 21.80
N HIS A 602 10.27 -53.51 21.41
CA HIS A 602 9.09 -52.85 21.98
C HIS A 602 8.05 -52.65 20.89
N THR A 603 6.89 -53.30 21.03
CA THR A 603 5.82 -53.27 20.03
C THR A 603 4.61 -52.52 20.56
N TRP A 604 4.20 -51.48 19.84
CA TRP A 604 2.95 -50.77 20.07
C TRP A 604 1.84 -51.52 19.36
N VAL A 605 0.77 -51.83 20.08
CA VAL A 605 -0.38 -52.58 19.56
C VAL A 605 -1.63 -51.76 19.80
N VAL A 606 -2.46 -51.65 18.76
CA VAL A 606 -3.76 -50.98 18.81
C VAL A 606 -4.82 -51.91 18.27
N ARG A 607 -5.89 -52.09 19.03
CA ARG A 607 -7.11 -52.75 18.58
C ARG A 607 -7.98 -51.72 17.89
N HIS A 608 -8.24 -51.89 16.60
CA HIS A 608 -9.12 -51.02 15.83
C HIS A 608 -10.04 -51.86 14.95
N GLY A 609 -11.35 -51.65 15.06
CA GLY A 609 -12.36 -52.52 14.45
C GLY A 609 -12.25 -53.96 14.95
N ASP A 610 -12.04 -54.89 14.03
CA ASP A 610 -11.89 -56.33 14.27
C ASP A 610 -10.44 -56.82 14.08
N LEU A 611 -9.47 -55.91 14.20
CA LEU A 611 -8.04 -56.18 14.01
C LEU A 611 -7.18 -55.64 15.14
N PHE A 612 -6.02 -56.26 15.30
CA PHE A 612 -4.85 -55.68 15.95
C PHE A 612 -3.86 -55.17 14.90
N PHE A 613 -3.45 -53.92 15.03
CA PHE A 613 -2.37 -53.30 14.27
C PHE A 613 -1.17 -53.13 15.19
N ALA A 614 0.01 -53.56 14.74
CA ALA A 614 1.20 -53.56 15.58
C ALA A 614 2.48 -53.25 14.81
N ALA A 615 3.27 -52.31 15.33
CA ALA A 615 4.61 -52.01 14.86
C ALA A 615 5.52 -51.78 16.07
N GLY A 616 6.83 -51.93 15.91
CA GLY A 616 7.76 -51.83 17.03
C GLY A 616 9.17 -51.54 16.62
N TRP A 617 9.98 -51.19 17.61
CA TRP A 617 11.39 -50.84 17.45
C TRP A 617 12.26 -51.76 18.30
N TYR A 618 13.55 -51.83 17.96
CA TYR A 618 14.54 -52.66 18.65
C TYR A 618 15.55 -51.78 19.39
N GLU A 619 15.90 -52.16 20.63
CA GLU A 619 17.02 -51.55 21.34
C GLU A 619 18.34 -51.98 20.70
N ALA A 620 19.27 -51.04 20.52
CA ALA A 620 20.54 -51.33 19.88
C ALA A 620 21.40 -52.32 20.70
N GLY A 621 21.71 -53.46 20.08
CA GLY A 621 22.63 -54.49 20.59
C GLY A 621 21.95 -55.81 20.90
N ALA A 622 22.65 -56.92 20.64
CA ALA A 622 22.19 -58.25 20.98
C ALA A 622 21.77 -58.34 22.45
N TYR A 623 20.64 -59.00 22.70
CA TYR A 623 20.23 -59.38 24.04
C TYR A 623 21.26 -60.33 24.64
N GLU A 624 22.00 -59.84 25.64
CA GLU A 624 22.83 -60.66 26.51
C GLU A 624 21.98 -61.08 27.72
N ALA A 625 21.81 -62.39 27.90
CA ALA A 625 21.16 -62.90 29.10
C ALA A 625 21.96 -62.44 30.33
N PRO A 626 21.31 -61.89 31.37
CA PRO A 626 22.03 -61.43 32.55
C PRO A 626 22.88 -62.58 33.13
N GLU A 627 24.17 -62.33 33.36
CA GLU A 627 25.07 -63.31 33.98
C GLU A 627 24.47 -63.78 35.32
N SER A 628 24.32 -65.10 35.44
CA SER A 628 23.59 -65.80 36.51
C SER A 628 24.14 -65.60 37.91
#